data_AF-A0AAP3CQ32-F1
#
_entry.id   AF-A0AAP3CQ32-F1
#
_cell.length_a   1.000
_cell.length_b   1.000
_cell.length_c   1.000
_cell.angle_alpha   90.00
_cell.angle_beta   90.00
_cell.angle_gamma   90.00
#
_symmetry.space_group_name_H-M   'P 1'
#
loop_
_entity.id
_entity.type
_entity.pdbx_description
1 polymer ?
#
loop_
_entity_poly.entity_id
_entity_poly.type
_entity_poly.pdbx_seq_one_letter_code
_entity_poly.pdbx_strand_id
1 'polypeptide(L)'
;MRIKNLEIFVSHFNQTVSFYKDILQFKRLALTDTLATFQVGESILTLHQDEVNRYYYHFAFNIHSNIFAEAKEWLKKKVNLLEENGDDEVYFANAKARSIYFEDPAGNIVEFISRLETSPETRSKEFTPDNVIGISEIGLSTNHVKECFDYLLKLGIRQRNDEPFSKKHLHFMGEYEEGVYILLGPVGRRWIFSDKYSIDAPLMIETDRGIIKNFDE
;
A
#
# COMPACT_ATOMS: atom_id res chain seq x y z
N MET A 1 14.19 2.05 3.99
CA MET A 1 14.01 0.76 3.29
C MET A 1 13.21 0.99 2.00
N ARG A 2 13.19 0.03 1.08
CA ARG A 2 12.33 0.06 -0.11
C ARG A 2 11.56 -1.25 -0.27
N ILE A 3 10.29 -1.18 -0.65
CA ILE A 3 9.50 -2.36 -1.04
C ILE A 3 9.76 -2.62 -2.54
N LYS A 4 10.41 -3.74 -2.84
CA LYS A 4 10.77 -4.13 -4.20
C LYS A 4 9.67 -4.95 -4.86
N ASN A 5 9.09 -5.90 -4.13
CA ASN A 5 7.98 -6.72 -4.60
C ASN A 5 6.94 -6.87 -3.48
N LEU A 6 5.67 -6.74 -3.85
CA LEU A 6 4.53 -7.01 -2.99
C LEU A 6 3.67 -8.06 -3.68
N GLU A 7 3.43 -9.17 -2.99
CA GLU A 7 2.53 -10.22 -3.46
C GLU A 7 1.33 -10.34 -2.54
N ILE A 8 0.14 -10.29 -3.14
CA ILE A 8 -1.15 -10.34 -2.44
C ILE A 8 -2.11 -11.29 -3.15
N PHE A 9 -3.10 -11.78 -2.41
CA PHE A 9 -4.07 -12.77 -2.90
C PHE A 9 -5.44 -12.12 -3.04
N VAL A 10 -6.02 -12.14 -4.24
CA VAL A 10 -7.19 -11.33 -4.57
C VAL A 10 -8.33 -12.19 -5.11
N SER A 11 -9.54 -11.85 -4.67
CA SER A 11 -10.76 -12.28 -5.34
C SER A 11 -11.08 -11.37 -6.53
N HIS A 12 -12.05 -11.76 -7.34
CA HIS A 12 -12.43 -11.05 -8.57
C HIS A 12 -11.20 -10.81 -9.45
N PHE A 13 -10.36 -11.82 -9.60
CA PHE A 13 -8.99 -11.69 -10.12
C PHE A 13 -8.97 -10.99 -11.47
N ASN A 14 -9.84 -11.39 -12.41
CA ASN A 14 -9.91 -10.78 -13.74
C ASN A 14 -10.31 -9.30 -13.68
N GLN A 15 -11.27 -8.94 -12.82
CA GLN A 15 -11.69 -7.55 -12.63
C GLN A 15 -10.56 -6.73 -12.01
N THR A 16 -9.87 -7.28 -11.01
CA THR A 16 -8.73 -6.64 -10.33
C THR A 16 -7.56 -6.45 -11.31
N VAL A 17 -7.25 -7.43 -12.16
CA VAL A 17 -6.25 -7.30 -13.23
C VAL A 17 -6.63 -6.20 -14.21
N SER A 18 -7.88 -6.14 -14.66
CA SER A 18 -8.37 -5.06 -15.54
C SER A 18 -8.33 -3.70 -14.85
N PHE A 19 -8.57 -3.64 -13.54
CA PHE A 19 -8.44 -2.40 -12.79
C PHE A 19 -7.01 -1.86 -12.82
N TYR A 20 -6.01 -2.65 -12.45
CA TYR A 20 -4.61 -2.19 -12.48
C TYR A 20 -4.11 -1.92 -13.91
N LYS A 21 -4.53 -2.72 -14.90
CA LYS A 21 -4.11 -2.59 -16.29
C LYS A 21 -4.78 -1.43 -17.04
N ASP A 22 -6.10 -1.31 -16.92
CA ASP A 22 -6.91 -0.47 -17.81
C ASP A 22 -7.35 0.82 -17.10
N ILE A 23 -7.63 0.76 -15.80
CA ILE A 23 -8.05 1.93 -15.01
C ILE A 23 -6.82 2.69 -14.50
N LEU A 24 -5.96 2.02 -13.73
CA LEU A 24 -4.71 2.62 -13.22
C LEU A 24 -3.59 2.67 -14.27
N GLN A 25 -3.74 1.95 -15.38
CA GLN A 25 -2.82 2.01 -16.52
C GLN A 25 -1.37 1.64 -16.18
N PHE A 26 -1.17 0.75 -15.20
CA PHE A 26 0.14 0.22 -14.89
C PHE A 26 0.63 -0.77 -15.95
N LYS A 27 1.94 -0.77 -16.17
CA LYS A 27 2.59 -1.70 -17.11
C LYS A 27 2.53 -3.11 -16.56
N ARG A 28 1.70 -3.95 -17.16
CA ARG A 28 1.65 -5.39 -16.87
C ARG A 28 2.93 -6.08 -17.37
N LEU A 29 3.59 -6.82 -16.49
CA LEU A 29 4.82 -7.57 -16.75
C LEU A 29 4.53 -9.05 -17.06
N ALA A 30 3.56 -9.65 -16.36
CA ALA A 30 3.16 -11.03 -16.56
C ALA A 30 1.65 -11.20 -16.38
N LEU A 31 1.07 -12.21 -17.04
CA LEU A 31 -0.30 -12.64 -16.85
C LEU A 31 -0.42 -14.14 -17.16
N THR A 32 -1.04 -14.87 -16.25
CA THR A 32 -1.49 -16.25 -16.38
C THR A 32 -2.94 -16.35 -15.88
N ASP A 33 -3.52 -17.55 -15.87
CA ASP A 33 -4.87 -17.76 -15.34
C ASP A 33 -4.98 -17.54 -13.83
N THR A 34 -3.87 -17.55 -13.09
CA THR A 34 -3.86 -17.47 -11.62
C THR A 34 -2.93 -16.39 -11.07
N LEU A 35 -2.21 -15.66 -11.92
CA LEU A 35 -1.19 -14.70 -11.49
C LEU A 35 -1.08 -13.54 -12.48
N ALA A 36 -0.98 -12.31 -11.97
CA ALA A 36 -0.69 -11.11 -12.75
C ALA A 36 0.35 -10.25 -12.04
N THR A 37 1.31 -9.71 -12.80
CA THR A 37 2.38 -8.87 -12.25
C THR A 37 2.39 -7.52 -12.94
N PHE A 38 2.56 -6.45 -12.18
CA PHE A 38 2.57 -5.06 -12.64
C PHE A 38 3.81 -4.32 -12.15
N GLN A 39 4.36 -3.47 -13.02
CA GLN A 39 5.34 -2.46 -12.62
C GLN A 39 4.61 -1.28 -11.98
N VAL A 40 5.04 -0.88 -10.79
CA VAL A 40 4.52 0.26 -10.04
C VAL A 40 5.71 1.12 -9.63
N GLY A 41 6.06 2.12 -10.45
CA GLY A 41 7.28 2.91 -10.22
C GLY A 41 8.51 2.01 -10.11
N GLU A 42 9.23 2.08 -8.98
CA GLU A 42 10.38 1.23 -8.65
C GLU A 42 10.00 -0.16 -8.06
N SER A 43 8.72 -0.38 -7.72
CA SER A 43 8.21 -1.60 -7.10
C SER A 43 7.51 -2.52 -8.10
N ILE A 44 7.34 -3.78 -7.72
CA ILE A 44 6.53 -4.78 -8.41
C ILE A 44 5.31 -5.10 -7.53
N LEU A 45 4.12 -5.17 -8.14
CA LEU A 45 2.91 -5.70 -7.52
C LEU A 45 2.52 -6.99 -8.24
N THR A 46 2.45 -8.09 -7.49
CA THR A 46 1.96 -9.38 -7.97
C THR A 46 0.65 -9.74 -7.29
N LEU A 47 -0.33 -10.08 -8.12
CA LEU A 47 -1.65 -10.53 -7.71
C LEU A 47 -1.74 -12.03 -7.95
N HIS A 48 -2.03 -12.78 -6.90
CA HIS A 48 -2.39 -14.20 -6.97
C HIS A 48 -3.90 -14.34 -6.91
N GLN A 49 -4.48 -15.18 -7.76
CA GLN A 49 -5.91 -15.45 -7.72
C GLN A 49 -6.27 -16.27 -6.47
N ASP A 50 -7.20 -15.74 -5.67
CA ASP A 50 -7.87 -16.45 -4.59
C ASP A 50 -9.34 -16.01 -4.51
N GLU A 51 -10.20 -16.75 -5.22
CA GLU A 51 -11.64 -16.48 -5.29
C GLU A 51 -12.40 -16.95 -4.03
N VAL A 52 -11.75 -17.74 -3.17
CA VAL A 52 -12.40 -18.40 -2.03
C VAL A 52 -12.32 -17.54 -0.78
N ASN A 53 -11.11 -17.11 -0.42
CA ASN A 53 -10.88 -16.45 0.87
C ASN A 53 -11.23 -14.97 0.88
N ARG A 54 -11.31 -14.33 -0.30
CA ARG A 54 -11.70 -12.91 -0.47
C ARG A 54 -10.92 -11.97 0.46
N TYR A 55 -9.61 -12.19 0.53
CA TYR A 55 -8.72 -11.31 1.25
C TYR A 55 -8.74 -9.89 0.68
N TYR A 56 -8.41 -8.93 1.54
CA TYR A 56 -8.15 -7.56 1.16
C TYR A 56 -7.03 -6.99 2.00
N TYR A 57 -6.38 -5.97 1.46
CA TYR A 57 -5.20 -5.33 2.02
C TYR A 57 -5.39 -3.83 2.00
N HIS A 58 -4.57 -3.14 2.80
CA HIS A 58 -4.33 -1.72 2.61
C HIS A 58 -2.89 -1.54 2.12
N PHE A 59 -2.71 -0.76 1.07
CA PHE A 59 -1.39 -0.34 0.60
C PHE A 59 -1.45 1.03 -0.07
N ALA A 60 -0.33 1.73 -0.03
CA ALA A 60 -0.19 3.06 -0.61
C ALA A 60 0.84 3.07 -1.72
N PHE A 61 0.52 3.81 -2.78
CA PHE A 61 1.42 4.19 -3.85
C PHE A 61 1.93 5.60 -3.59
N ASN A 62 3.25 5.75 -3.50
CA ASN A 62 3.87 7.05 -3.34
C ASN A 62 3.83 7.80 -4.66
N ILE A 63 3.42 9.06 -4.63
CA ILE A 63 3.46 9.99 -5.75
C ILE A 63 4.35 11.18 -5.40
N HIS A 64 4.75 11.93 -6.43
CA HIS A 64 5.56 13.13 -6.25
C HIS A 64 4.87 14.16 -5.33
N SER A 65 5.68 14.92 -4.58
CA SER A 65 5.22 15.88 -3.56
C SER A 65 4.38 17.03 -4.12
N ASN A 66 4.58 17.36 -5.41
CA ASN A 66 4.02 18.53 -6.07
C ASN A 66 2.92 18.21 -7.11
N ILE A 67 2.38 16.99 -7.13
CA ILE A 67 1.38 16.55 -8.14
C ILE A 67 0.09 15.96 -7.55
N PHE A 68 -0.15 16.17 -6.24
CA PHE A 68 -1.28 15.57 -5.54
C PHE A 68 -2.64 15.97 -6.12
N ALA A 69 -2.84 17.24 -6.46
CA ALA A 69 -4.11 17.74 -6.97
C ALA A 69 -4.44 17.13 -8.33
N GLU A 70 -3.45 17.05 -9.21
CA GLU A 70 -3.56 16.44 -10.53
C GLU A 70 -3.83 14.93 -10.43
N ALA A 71 -3.17 14.24 -9.48
CA ALA A 71 -3.40 12.82 -9.22
C ALA A 71 -4.85 12.56 -8.75
N LYS A 72 -5.36 13.43 -7.86
CA LYS A 72 -6.75 13.38 -7.39
C LYS A 72 -7.75 13.58 -8.52
N GLU A 73 -7.57 14.62 -9.34
CA GLU A 73 -8.44 14.91 -10.48
C GLU A 73 -8.38 13.81 -11.55
N TRP A 74 -7.23 13.16 -11.71
CA TRP A 74 -7.08 12.00 -12.59
C TRP A 74 -7.84 10.78 -12.05
N LEU A 75 -7.76 10.50 -10.74
CA LEU A 75 -8.47 9.38 -10.11
C LEU A 75 -9.99 9.57 -10.10
N LYS A 76 -10.49 10.77 -9.79
CA LYS A 76 -11.94 11.06 -9.75
C LYS A 76 -12.68 10.77 -11.06
N LYS A 77 -11.98 10.80 -12.18
CA LYS A 77 -12.55 10.48 -13.51
C LYS A 77 -12.71 8.98 -13.76
N LYS A 78 -12.17 8.15 -12.87
CA LYS A 78 -11.92 6.72 -13.10
C LYS A 78 -12.50 5.84 -11.99
N VAL A 79 -12.48 6.32 -10.75
CA VAL A 79 -12.93 5.59 -9.57
C VAL A 79 -13.69 6.51 -8.63
N ASN A 80 -14.53 5.93 -7.78
CA ASN A 80 -15.09 6.64 -6.65
C ASN A 80 -14.02 6.76 -5.56
N LEU A 81 -13.73 7.97 -5.11
CA LEU A 81 -12.88 8.17 -3.95
C LEU A 81 -13.65 7.77 -2.69
N LEU A 82 -12.94 7.18 -1.73
CA LEU A 82 -13.46 6.91 -0.41
C LEU A 82 -13.47 8.20 0.40
N GLU A 83 -14.41 8.29 1.33
CA GLU A 83 -14.58 9.45 2.20
C GLU A 83 -14.48 9.04 3.67
N GLU A 84 -13.97 9.95 4.50
CA GLU A 84 -13.98 9.82 5.95
C GLU A 84 -14.45 11.16 6.53
N ASN A 85 -15.53 11.15 7.32
CA ASN A 85 -16.19 12.36 7.83
C ASN A 85 -16.64 13.36 6.75
N GLY A 86 -16.91 12.89 5.53
CA GLY A 86 -17.34 13.70 4.39
C GLY A 86 -16.21 14.33 3.57
N ASP A 87 -14.95 14.05 3.93
CA ASP A 87 -13.78 14.50 3.17
C ASP A 87 -13.23 13.34 2.32
N ASP A 88 -12.91 13.60 1.05
CA ASP A 88 -12.36 12.67 0.07
C ASP A 88 -10.81 12.77 -0.04
N GLU A 89 -10.19 13.46 0.91
CA GLU A 89 -8.74 13.54 1.10
C GLU A 89 -8.41 13.81 2.57
N VAL A 90 -7.16 13.57 2.96
CA VAL A 90 -6.68 13.88 4.31
C VAL A 90 -5.25 14.39 4.29
N TYR A 91 -4.93 15.26 5.24
CA TYR A 91 -3.56 15.67 5.54
C TYR A 91 -3.08 15.03 6.85
N PHE A 92 -2.05 14.19 6.78
CA PHE A 92 -1.40 13.59 7.94
C PHE A 92 -0.27 14.49 8.45
N ALA A 93 -0.54 15.27 9.50
CA ALA A 93 0.43 16.20 10.07
C ALA A 93 1.74 15.52 10.54
N ASN A 94 1.67 14.29 11.04
CA ASN A 94 2.83 13.51 11.51
C ASN A 94 3.68 12.93 10.36
N ALA A 95 3.08 12.72 9.19
CA ALA A 95 3.77 12.20 8.01
C ALA A 95 4.08 13.30 6.98
N LYS A 96 3.64 14.55 7.25
CA LYS A 96 3.67 15.68 6.32
C LYS A 96 3.18 15.25 4.93
N ALA A 97 2.07 14.53 4.88
CA ALA A 97 1.60 13.89 3.66
C ALA A 97 0.13 14.16 3.40
N ARG A 98 -0.25 14.24 2.13
CA ARG A 98 -1.64 14.27 1.68
C ARG A 98 -1.98 12.93 1.05
N SER A 99 -3.19 12.45 1.31
CA SER A 99 -3.63 11.14 0.87
C SER A 99 -5.04 11.17 0.30
N ILE A 100 -5.28 10.32 -0.70
CA ILE A 100 -6.59 9.99 -1.26
C ILE A 100 -6.72 8.48 -1.34
N TYR A 101 -7.94 8.00 -1.13
CA TYR A 101 -8.24 6.58 -1.01
C TYR A 101 -9.28 6.16 -2.04
N PHE A 102 -9.17 4.94 -2.53
CA PHE A 102 -10.13 4.30 -3.41
C PHE A 102 -10.10 2.78 -3.18
N GLU A 103 -11.13 2.10 -3.66
CA GLU A 103 -11.24 0.65 -3.54
C GLU A 103 -11.06 -0.03 -4.90
N ASP A 104 -10.27 -1.11 -4.94
CA ASP A 104 -10.18 -1.96 -6.13
C ASP A 104 -11.25 -3.08 -6.11
N PRO A 105 -11.43 -3.85 -7.20
CA PRO A 105 -12.47 -4.88 -7.27
C PRO A 105 -12.32 -6.03 -6.27
N ALA A 106 -11.13 -6.27 -5.71
CA ALA A 106 -10.92 -7.26 -4.66
C ALA A 106 -11.28 -6.73 -3.27
N GLY A 107 -11.56 -5.43 -3.17
CA GLY A 107 -11.85 -4.75 -1.92
C GLY A 107 -10.60 -4.20 -1.22
N ASN A 108 -9.47 -4.09 -1.91
CA ASN A 108 -8.28 -3.48 -1.33
C ASN A 108 -8.49 -1.98 -1.12
N ILE A 109 -7.99 -1.48 0.00
CA ILE A 109 -8.01 -0.05 0.35
C ILE A 109 -6.71 0.54 -0.19
N VAL A 110 -6.80 1.09 -1.39
CA VAL A 110 -5.66 1.62 -2.12
C VAL A 110 -5.54 3.11 -1.86
N GLU A 111 -4.32 3.55 -1.57
CA GLU A 111 -4.00 4.94 -1.27
C GLU A 111 -3.03 5.50 -2.32
N PHE A 112 -3.27 6.73 -2.78
CA PHE A 112 -2.20 7.57 -3.32
C PHE A 112 -1.76 8.54 -2.22
N ILE A 113 -0.47 8.49 -1.89
CA ILE A 113 0.13 9.33 -0.85
C ILE A 113 1.21 10.23 -1.45
N SER A 114 1.12 11.52 -1.15
CA SER A 114 2.11 12.53 -1.55
C SER A 114 2.77 13.08 -0.28
N ARG A 115 4.05 12.75 -0.06
CA ARG A 115 4.81 13.20 1.11
C ARG A 115 5.55 14.49 0.77
N LEU A 116 5.25 15.56 1.50
CA LEU A 116 5.75 16.90 1.18
C LEU A 116 7.28 17.04 1.38
N GLU A 117 7.86 16.26 2.28
CA GLU A 117 9.28 16.37 2.64
C GLU A 117 10.16 15.26 2.03
N THR A 118 9.60 14.05 1.84
CA THR A 118 10.38 12.87 1.47
C THR A 118 10.10 12.35 0.06
N SER A 119 8.98 12.74 -0.57
CA SER A 119 8.78 12.44 -1.99
C SER A 119 9.51 13.48 -2.86
N PRO A 120 10.26 13.07 -3.89
CA PRO A 120 10.83 13.99 -4.86
C PRO A 120 9.75 14.74 -5.62
N GLU A 121 10.07 15.95 -6.07
CA GLU A 121 9.24 16.69 -7.02
C GLU A 121 9.36 16.12 -8.44
N THR A 122 8.32 16.34 -9.25
CA THR A 122 8.36 16.09 -10.71
C THR A 122 8.27 17.38 -11.50
N ARG A 123 8.78 17.35 -12.73
CA ARG A 123 8.58 18.43 -13.72
C ARG A 123 7.27 18.28 -14.50
N SER A 124 6.59 17.14 -14.37
CA SER A 124 5.28 16.90 -15.00
C SER A 124 4.25 17.88 -14.46
N LYS A 125 3.40 18.38 -15.36
CA LYS A 125 2.26 19.24 -15.02
C LYS A 125 0.92 18.50 -15.00
N GLU A 126 0.93 17.27 -15.48
CA GLU A 126 -0.24 16.39 -15.52
C GLU A 126 0.15 15.07 -14.89
N PHE A 127 -0.79 14.46 -14.17
CA PHE A 127 -0.57 13.15 -13.58
C PHE A 127 -0.74 12.04 -14.63
N THR A 128 0.24 11.15 -14.66
CA THR A 128 0.21 9.89 -15.39
C THR A 128 0.65 8.75 -14.46
N PRO A 129 0.39 7.48 -14.80
CA PRO A 129 0.88 6.36 -14.00
C PRO A 129 2.40 6.37 -13.76
N ASP A 130 3.18 6.96 -14.68
CA ASP A 130 4.63 7.11 -14.55
C ASP A 130 5.04 8.07 -13.42
N ASN A 131 4.11 8.83 -12.85
CA ASN A 131 4.32 9.67 -11.67
C ASN A 131 4.15 8.93 -10.34
N VAL A 132 3.80 7.65 -10.37
CA VAL A 132 3.89 6.76 -9.21
C VAL A 132 5.34 6.33 -9.02
N ILE A 133 5.89 6.63 -7.86
CA ILE A 133 7.29 6.36 -7.50
C ILE A 133 7.46 4.89 -7.08
N GLY A 134 6.49 4.32 -6.38
CA GLY A 134 6.55 2.95 -5.88
C GLY A 134 5.51 2.66 -4.81
N ILE A 135 5.55 1.45 -4.26
CA ILE A 135 4.75 1.07 -3.10
C ILE A 135 5.43 1.63 -1.84
N SER A 136 4.73 2.46 -1.08
CA SER A 136 5.25 3.09 0.13
C SER A 136 4.61 2.60 1.41
N GLU A 137 3.42 2.01 1.39
CA GLU A 137 2.81 1.45 2.59
C GLU A 137 2.18 0.09 2.27
N ILE A 138 2.24 -0.83 3.22
CA ILE A 138 1.51 -2.11 3.21
C ILE A 138 1.09 -2.47 4.63
N GLY A 139 -0.20 -2.77 4.81
CA GLY A 139 -0.75 -3.33 6.05
C GLY A 139 -0.27 -4.74 6.30
N LEU A 140 0.32 -4.98 7.49
CA LEU A 140 0.64 -6.31 7.99
C LEU A 140 -0.09 -6.52 9.32
N SER A 141 -1.25 -7.16 9.25
CA SER A 141 -2.11 -7.37 10.42
C SER A 141 -2.03 -8.80 10.89
N THR A 142 -1.77 -9.03 12.18
CA THR A 142 -1.55 -10.37 12.72
C THR A 142 -1.87 -10.44 14.21
N ASN A 143 -2.16 -11.63 14.73
CA ASN A 143 -2.21 -11.88 16.17
C ASN A 143 -0.81 -11.98 16.82
N HIS A 144 0.25 -12.15 16.02
CA HIS A 144 1.63 -12.34 16.47
C HIS A 144 2.48 -11.06 16.38
N VAL A 145 1.88 -9.90 16.66
CA VAL A 145 2.49 -8.57 16.43
C VAL A 145 3.91 -8.45 16.98
N LYS A 146 4.17 -8.95 18.20
CA LYS A 146 5.50 -8.85 18.82
C LYS A 146 6.56 -9.68 18.09
N GLU A 147 6.19 -10.87 17.62
CA GLU A 147 7.10 -11.76 16.90
C GLU A 147 7.48 -11.15 15.55
N CYS A 148 6.48 -10.64 14.82
CA CYS A 148 6.72 -9.91 13.56
C CYS A 148 7.54 -8.63 13.80
N PHE A 149 7.26 -7.88 14.85
CA PHE A 149 8.02 -6.68 15.22
C PHE A 149 9.50 -7.01 15.45
N ASP A 150 9.79 -8.05 16.23
CA ASP A 150 11.16 -8.49 16.48
C ASP A 150 11.85 -9.02 15.23
N TYR A 151 11.11 -9.67 14.34
CA TYR A 151 11.63 -10.12 13.06
C TYR A 151 12.03 -8.94 12.16
N LEU A 152 11.17 -7.93 12.04
CA LEU A 152 11.48 -6.70 11.29
C LEU A 152 12.72 -6.00 11.86
N LEU A 153 12.85 -5.92 13.19
CA LEU A 153 14.06 -5.37 13.82
C LEU A 153 15.33 -6.16 13.46
N LYS A 154 15.24 -7.50 13.37
CA LYS A 154 16.38 -8.35 12.94
C LYS A 154 16.78 -8.11 11.49
N LEU A 155 15.82 -7.76 10.62
CA LEU A 155 16.08 -7.31 9.26
C LEU A 155 16.63 -5.87 9.20
N GLY A 156 16.80 -5.21 10.35
CA GLY A 156 17.21 -3.81 10.42
C GLY A 156 16.10 -2.84 10.01
N ILE A 157 14.83 -3.27 9.97
CA ILE A 157 13.68 -2.40 9.73
C ILE A 157 13.18 -1.89 11.09
N ARG A 158 13.47 -0.63 11.40
CA ARG A 158 13.12 0.00 12.69
C ARG A 158 11.75 0.66 12.65
N GLN A 159 11.12 0.83 13.81
CA GLN A 159 9.93 1.67 13.90
C GLN A 159 10.32 3.14 13.67
N ARG A 160 9.47 3.87 12.94
CA ARG A 160 9.60 5.31 12.73
C ARG A 160 9.80 6.03 14.06
N ASN A 161 10.76 6.95 14.09
CA ASN A 161 11.13 7.75 15.26
C ASN A 161 11.58 6.92 16.49
N ASP A 162 11.99 5.66 16.28
CA ASP A 162 12.35 4.71 17.36
C ASP A 162 11.28 4.63 18.47
N GLU A 163 10.00 4.76 18.10
CA GLU A 163 8.89 4.63 19.02
C GLU A 163 8.87 3.23 19.67
N PRO A 164 8.42 3.10 20.94
CA PRO A 164 8.39 1.83 21.63
C PRO A 164 7.29 0.89 21.10
N PHE A 165 7.51 -0.41 21.26
CA PHE A 165 6.51 -1.43 20.98
C PHE A 165 5.22 -1.23 21.79
N SER A 166 4.06 -1.50 21.17
CA SER A 166 2.74 -1.38 21.78
C SER A 166 1.85 -2.53 21.30
N LYS A 167 1.13 -3.16 22.22
CA LYS A 167 0.19 -4.22 21.87
C LYS A 167 -1.12 -3.70 21.22
N LYS A 168 -1.37 -2.39 21.26
CA LYS A 168 -2.67 -1.79 20.91
C LYS A 168 -2.62 -0.85 19.71
N HIS A 169 -1.43 -0.44 19.28
CA HIS A 169 -1.27 0.58 18.26
C HIS A 169 -0.65 0.02 17.00
N LEU A 170 -0.83 0.74 15.90
CA LEU A 170 -0.19 0.46 14.64
C LEU A 170 1.28 0.92 14.71
N HIS A 171 2.19 0.07 14.27
CA HIS A 171 3.61 0.33 14.15
C HIS A 171 3.95 0.69 12.71
N PHE A 172 4.48 1.88 12.50
CA PHE A 172 5.03 2.29 11.21
C PHE A 172 6.48 1.81 11.13
N MET A 173 6.70 0.64 10.55
CA MET A 173 8.02 0.01 10.47
C MET A 173 8.73 0.50 9.20
N GLY A 174 9.75 1.33 9.34
CA GLY A 174 10.48 2.05 8.29
C GLY A 174 11.00 3.39 8.80
N GLU A 175 12.13 3.85 8.26
CA GLU A 175 12.69 5.17 8.59
C GLU A 175 11.89 6.30 7.94
N TYR A 176 11.83 7.47 8.61
CA TYR A 176 11.03 8.60 8.13
C TYR A 176 11.52 9.11 6.78
N GLU A 177 12.84 9.24 6.65
CA GLU A 177 13.56 9.81 5.51
C GLU A 177 13.29 9.06 4.21
N GLU A 178 12.99 7.76 4.31
CA GLU A 178 12.71 6.89 3.16
C GLU A 178 11.24 6.92 2.77
N GLY A 179 10.34 7.30 3.68
CA GLY A 179 8.90 7.42 3.40
C GLY A 179 8.21 6.11 3.00
N VAL A 180 8.79 4.96 3.35
CA VAL A 180 8.27 3.62 3.06
C VAL A 180 8.06 2.87 4.38
N TYR A 181 6.88 2.28 4.59
CA TYR A 181 6.48 1.67 5.84
C TYR A 181 5.75 0.33 5.66
N ILE A 182 6.04 -0.61 6.56
CA ILE A 182 5.14 -1.74 6.85
C ILE A 182 4.29 -1.31 8.04
N LEU A 183 2.98 -1.29 7.86
CA LEU A 183 2.01 -0.90 8.89
C LEU A 183 1.64 -2.14 9.71
N LEU A 184 2.47 -2.46 10.70
CA LEU A 184 2.33 -3.65 11.53
C LEU A 184 1.35 -3.40 12.68
N GLY A 185 0.30 -4.22 12.82
CA GLY A 185 -0.67 -4.07 13.89
C GLY A 185 -1.50 -5.32 14.18
N PRO A 186 -2.34 -5.29 15.23
CA PRO A 186 -3.27 -6.38 15.50
C PRO A 186 -4.41 -6.43 14.47
N VAL A 187 -4.98 -7.61 14.29
CA VAL A 187 -6.26 -7.79 13.59
C VAL A 187 -7.40 -7.10 14.34
N GLY A 188 -8.48 -6.76 13.64
CA GLY A 188 -9.69 -6.17 14.22
C GLY A 188 -9.65 -4.65 14.41
N ARG A 189 -8.69 -3.94 13.80
CA ARG A 189 -8.65 -2.47 13.78
C ARG A 189 -9.27 -1.94 12.49
N ARG A 190 -10.21 -0.98 12.58
CA ARG A 190 -10.78 -0.33 11.39
C ARG A 190 -9.69 0.40 10.61
N TRP A 191 -9.67 0.22 9.30
CA TRP A 191 -8.89 1.06 8.39
C TRP A 191 -9.61 2.40 8.19
N ILE A 192 -8.88 3.50 8.28
CA ILE A 192 -9.45 4.82 7.93
C ILE A 192 -9.88 4.83 6.46
N PHE A 193 -10.85 5.67 6.11
CA PHE A 193 -11.46 5.71 4.77
C PHE A 193 -12.12 4.39 4.36
N SER A 194 -12.45 3.52 5.32
CA SER A 194 -13.15 2.27 5.08
C SER A 194 -13.94 1.82 6.32
N ASP A 195 -14.98 1.01 6.10
CA ASP A 195 -15.68 0.28 7.15
C ASP A 195 -15.04 -1.09 7.43
N LYS A 196 -13.98 -1.45 6.70
CA LYS A 196 -13.27 -2.73 6.84
C LYS A 196 -12.34 -2.73 8.04
N TYR A 197 -12.23 -3.89 8.67
CA TYR A 197 -11.35 -4.13 9.81
C TYR A 197 -10.12 -4.92 9.35
N SER A 198 -8.97 -4.71 9.98
CA SER A 198 -7.76 -5.44 9.65
C SER A 198 -7.97 -6.95 9.85
N ILE A 199 -7.56 -7.74 8.86
CA ILE A 199 -7.60 -9.20 8.88
C ILE A 199 -6.19 -9.77 8.75
N ASP A 200 -5.99 -11.00 9.20
CA ASP A 200 -4.76 -11.75 8.90
C ASP A 200 -4.92 -12.34 7.49
N ALA A 201 -4.19 -11.78 6.53
CA ALA A 201 -4.24 -12.16 5.13
C ALA A 201 -2.83 -12.54 4.64
N PRO A 202 -2.68 -13.63 3.86
CA PRO A 202 -1.39 -14.06 3.34
C PRO A 202 -0.82 -12.99 2.41
N LEU A 203 0.46 -12.69 2.54
CA LEU A 203 1.18 -11.75 1.68
C LEU A 203 2.68 -12.01 1.73
N MET A 204 3.40 -11.53 0.71
CA MET A 204 4.85 -11.48 0.69
C MET A 204 5.32 -10.05 0.41
N ILE A 205 6.24 -9.56 1.22
CA ILE A 205 6.89 -8.26 1.08
C ILE A 205 8.38 -8.51 0.90
N GLU A 206 8.90 -8.30 -0.29
CA GLU A 206 10.33 -8.26 -0.54
C GLU A 206 10.81 -6.82 -0.40
N THR A 207 11.75 -6.59 0.52
CA THR A 207 12.42 -5.31 0.70
C THR A 207 13.88 -5.37 0.27
N ASP A 208 14.54 -4.22 0.23
CA ASP A 208 16.01 -4.15 0.14
C ASP A 208 16.76 -4.73 1.35
N ARG A 209 16.04 -5.11 2.41
CA ARG A 209 16.61 -5.63 3.67
C ARG A 209 16.21 -7.07 4.00
N GLY A 210 15.33 -7.68 3.22
CA GLY A 210 14.86 -9.05 3.42
C GLY A 210 13.41 -9.26 2.99
N ILE A 211 12.97 -10.52 3.10
CA ILE A 211 11.63 -10.96 2.72
C ILE A 211 10.81 -11.19 3.99
N ILE A 212 9.55 -10.71 3.98
CA ILE A 212 8.56 -10.95 5.01
C ILE A 212 7.40 -11.71 4.37
N LYS A 213 7.04 -12.87 4.93
CA LYS A 213 5.88 -13.66 4.51
C LYS A 213 5.17 -14.25 5.73
N ASN A 214 3.85 -14.37 5.68
CA ASN A 214 3.01 -14.96 6.73
C ASN A 214 2.19 -16.17 6.23
N PHE A 215 2.63 -16.81 5.16
CA PHE A 215 2.07 -18.06 4.64
C PHE A 215 3.19 -19.06 4.36
N ASP A 216 2.85 -20.35 4.44
CA ASP A 216 3.76 -21.45 4.10
C ASP A 216 3.85 -21.62 2.57
N GLU A 217 5.02 -22.06 2.08
CA GLU A 217 5.27 -22.38 0.65
C GLU A 217 4.54 -23.65 0.19
#